data_AF-F7KNQ7-F1
#
_entry.id   AF-F7KNQ7-F1
#
_cell.length_a   1.000
_cell.length_b   1.000
_cell.length_c   1.000
_cell.angle_alpha   90.00
_cell.angle_beta   90.00
_cell.angle_gamma   90.00
#
_symmetry.space_group_name_H-M   'P 1'
#
loop_
_entity.id
_entity.type
_entity.pdbx_description
1 polymer ?
#
loop_
_entity_poly.entity_id
_entity_poly.type
_entity_poly.pdbx_seq_one_letter_code
_entity_poly.pdbx_strand_id
1 'polypeptide(L)'
;MFKPNKLLKVVSILMIIFGILGLVFSIIGYATMSKVSGLIDQSLIDAAMNPVNIATSLISTICCILAGFFGRGGKNYKGAVITAGIYTGLMVISTIMTIVDGTFTFVTVFGYIIPLLYWWGLYQSKE
;
A
#
# COMPACT_ATOMS: atom_id res chain seq x y z
N MET A 1 8.06 -20.32 -13.31
CA MET A 1 8.76 -19.01 -13.32
C MET A 1 8.18 -18.20 -14.45
N PHE A 2 7.82 -16.94 -14.20
CA PHE A 2 7.39 -16.01 -15.23
C PHE A 2 8.53 -15.00 -15.47
N LYS A 3 8.60 -14.41 -16.67
CA LYS A 3 9.73 -13.55 -17.04
C LYS A 3 9.34 -12.09 -16.84
N PRO A 4 9.76 -11.43 -15.74
CA PRO A 4 9.34 -10.07 -15.47
C PRO A 4 9.92 -9.13 -16.53
N ASN A 5 9.03 -8.38 -17.17
CA ASN A 5 9.41 -7.36 -18.15
C ASN A 5 10.10 -6.14 -17.46
N LYS A 6 10.61 -5.20 -18.27
CA LYS A 6 11.30 -4.01 -17.73
C LYS A 6 10.37 -3.17 -16.84
N LEU A 7 9.10 -3.02 -17.22
CA LEU A 7 8.11 -2.26 -16.46
C LEU A 7 7.91 -2.85 -15.07
N LEU A 8 7.59 -4.14 -14.98
CA LEU A 8 7.34 -4.83 -13.72
C LEU A 8 8.56 -4.77 -12.81
N LYS A 9 9.78 -4.90 -13.34
CA LYS A 9 11.00 -4.72 -12.53
C LYS A 9 11.11 -3.33 -11.92
N VAL A 10 10.84 -2.28 -12.70
CA VAL A 10 10.90 -0.90 -12.22
C VAL A 10 9.80 -0.65 -11.18
N VAL A 11 8.56 -1.02 -11.48
CA VAL A 11 7.42 -0.80 -10.57
C VAL A 11 7.57 -1.63 -9.30
N SER A 12 8.09 -2.86 -9.38
CA SER A 12 8.44 -3.67 -8.21
C SER A 12 9.44 -2.97 -7.28
N ILE A 13 10.47 -2.31 -7.84
CA ILE A 13 11.42 -1.55 -7.04
C ILE A 13 10.74 -0.36 -6.38
N LEU A 14 9.88 0.37 -7.11
CA LEU A 14 9.09 1.47 -6.55
C LEU A 14 8.19 1.00 -5.41
N MET A 15 7.52 -0.14 -5.54
CA MET A 15 6.70 -0.71 -4.47
C MET A 15 7.52 -1.05 -3.23
N ILE A 16 8.74 -1.57 -3.37
CA ILE A 16 9.64 -1.81 -2.24
C ILE A 16 10.01 -0.48 -1.56
N ILE A 17 10.42 0.52 -2.33
CA ILE A 17 10.83 1.83 -1.80
C ILE A 17 9.67 2.50 -1.08
N PHE A 18 8.50 2.60 -1.73
CA PHE A 18 7.33 3.23 -1.13
C PHE A 18 6.77 2.43 0.04
N GLY A 19 6.85 1.09 0.01
CA GLY A 19 6.49 0.25 1.14
C GLY A 19 7.38 0.52 2.35
N ILE A 20 8.71 0.58 2.17
CA ILE A 20 9.63 0.88 3.27
C ILE A 20 9.43 2.31 3.79
N LEU A 21 9.30 3.29 2.90
CA LEU A 21 9.01 4.69 3.28
C LEU A 21 7.69 4.78 4.05
N GLY A 22 6.64 4.13 3.57
CA GLY A 22 5.34 4.06 4.24
C GLY A 22 5.47 3.51 5.65
N LEU A 23 6.22 2.41 5.82
CA LEU A 23 6.48 1.80 7.13
C LEU A 23 7.17 2.80 8.08
N VAL A 24 8.23 3.45 7.61
CA VAL A 24 8.98 4.46 8.40
C VAL A 24 8.08 5.62 8.80
N PHE A 25 7.30 6.17 7.86
CA PHE A 25 6.38 7.28 8.15
C PHE A 25 5.26 6.87 9.10
N SER A 26 4.72 5.65 8.99
CA SER A 26 3.73 5.14 9.93
C SER A 26 4.29 5.01 11.33
N ILE A 27 5.52 4.49 11.50
CA ILE A 27 6.16 4.41 12.83
C ILE A 27 6.33 5.82 13.43
N ILE A 28 6.84 6.77 12.64
CA ILE A 28 7.01 8.15 13.10
C ILE A 28 5.66 8.78 13.45
N GLY A 29 4.63 8.57 12.62
CA GLY A 29 3.27 9.06 12.85
C GLY A 29 2.70 8.56 14.16
N TYR A 30 2.74 7.25 14.39
CA TYR A 30 2.23 6.67 15.65
C TYR A 30 3.06 7.11 16.88
N ALA A 31 4.39 7.22 16.75
CA ALA A 31 5.25 7.68 17.84
C ALA A 31 5.04 9.16 18.21
N THR A 32 4.59 9.98 17.25
CA THR A 32 4.37 11.42 17.46
C THR A 32 2.90 11.76 17.76
N MET A 33 1.96 10.84 17.51
CA MET A 33 0.52 11.02 17.72
C MET A 33 0.18 11.52 19.13
N SER A 34 0.83 10.97 20.16
CA SER A 34 0.63 11.37 21.57
C SER A 34 1.00 12.83 21.84
N LYS A 35 1.93 13.41 21.07
CA LYS A 35 2.37 14.81 21.20
C LYS A 35 1.41 15.82 20.56
N VAL A 36 0.46 15.34 19.76
CA VAL A 36 -0.56 16.17 19.10
C VAL A 36 -1.91 16.09 19.83
N SER A 37 -1.97 15.34 20.94
CA SER A 37 -3.13 15.30 21.82
C SER A 37 -3.45 16.71 22.34
N GLY A 38 -4.71 17.13 22.21
CA GLY A 38 -5.16 18.48 22.55
C GLY A 38 -5.10 19.52 21.43
N LEU A 39 -4.45 19.23 20.29
CA LEU A 39 -4.47 20.07 19.08
C LEU A 39 -5.42 19.54 18.00
N ILE A 40 -5.71 18.24 18.05
CA ILE A 40 -6.60 17.53 17.12
C ILE A 40 -7.69 16.84 17.94
N ASP A 41 -8.87 16.67 17.34
CA ASP A 41 -9.98 15.91 17.94
C ASP A 41 -9.51 14.52 18.40
N GLN A 42 -9.73 14.23 19.68
CA GLN A 42 -9.31 12.99 20.32
C GLN A 42 -9.95 11.76 19.64
N SER A 43 -11.16 11.90 19.10
CA SER A 43 -11.83 10.82 18.37
C SER A 43 -11.07 10.38 17.12
N LEU A 44 -10.39 11.30 16.44
CA LEU A 44 -9.55 11.02 15.27
C LEU A 44 -8.26 10.32 15.67
N ILE A 45 -7.69 10.70 16.82
CA ILE A 45 -6.51 10.05 17.39
C ILE A 45 -6.86 8.60 17.78
N ASP A 46 -7.99 8.40 18.47
CA ASP A 46 -8.43 7.08 18.91
C ASP A 46 -8.77 6.16 17.72
N ALA A 47 -9.38 6.72 16.66
CA ALA A 47 -9.62 5.98 15.41
C ALA A 47 -8.30 5.60 14.72
N ALA A 48 -7.33 6.50 14.62
CA ALA A 48 -6.04 6.21 14.00
C ALA A 48 -5.18 5.24 14.82
N MET A 49 -5.27 5.28 16.15
CA MET A 49 -4.59 4.36 17.06
C MET A 49 -5.34 3.05 17.29
N ASN A 50 -6.48 2.86 16.63
CA ASN A 50 -7.24 1.62 16.72
C ASN A 50 -6.37 0.43 16.26
N PRO A 51 -6.27 -0.65 17.06
CA PRO A 51 -5.45 -1.82 16.71
C PRO A 51 -5.75 -2.43 15.34
N VAL A 52 -7.02 -2.37 14.89
CA VAL A 52 -7.44 -2.87 13.58
C VAL A 52 -6.89 -2.02 12.45
N ASN A 53 -6.89 -0.69 12.60
CA ASN A 53 -6.36 0.24 11.61
C ASN A 53 -4.83 0.14 11.52
N ILE A 54 -4.17 -0.02 12.66
CA ILE A 54 -2.73 -0.30 12.70
C ILE A 54 -2.43 -1.62 11.99
N ALA A 55 -3.14 -2.70 12.33
CA ALA A 55 -2.93 -4.02 11.72
C ALA A 55 -3.15 -4.01 10.19
N THR A 56 -4.24 -3.40 9.71
CA THR A 56 -4.53 -3.30 8.28
C THR A 56 -3.49 -2.46 7.54
N SER A 57 -3.01 -1.35 8.12
CA SER A 57 -1.92 -0.55 7.55
C SER A 57 -0.63 -1.36 7.44
N LEU A 58 -0.32 -2.19 8.45
CA LEU A 58 0.86 -3.04 8.48
C LEU A 58 0.77 -4.15 7.42
N ILE A 59 -0.37 -4.82 7.32
CA ILE A 59 -0.65 -5.86 6.32
C ILE A 59 -0.52 -5.27 4.91
N SER A 60 -1.12 -4.09 4.66
CA SER A 60 -1.03 -3.40 3.38
C SER A 60 0.42 -3.13 2.99
N THR A 61 1.20 -2.59 3.92
CA THR A 61 2.61 -2.25 3.72
C THR A 61 3.47 -3.49 3.44
N ILE A 62 3.28 -4.56 4.22
CA ILE A 62 3.95 -5.84 4.01
C ILE A 62 3.58 -6.41 2.64
N CYS A 63 2.30 -6.40 2.26
CA CYS A 63 1.85 -6.89 0.96
C CYS A 63 2.45 -6.08 -0.20
N CYS A 64 2.57 -4.76 -0.06
CA CYS A 64 3.23 -3.90 -1.03
C CYS A 64 4.69 -4.30 -1.25
N ILE A 65 5.44 -4.50 -0.17
CA ILE A 65 6.85 -4.91 -0.20
C ILE A 65 6.99 -6.32 -0.82
N LEU A 66 6.17 -7.27 -0.38
CA LEU A 66 6.17 -8.64 -0.88
C LEU A 66 5.81 -8.71 -2.37
N ALA A 67 4.84 -7.91 -2.82
CA ALA A 67 4.52 -7.77 -4.24
C ALA A 67 5.76 -7.29 -5.01
N GLY A 68 6.46 -6.28 -4.50
CA GLY A 68 7.73 -5.84 -5.07
C GLY A 68 8.77 -6.97 -5.21
N PHE A 69 8.99 -7.77 -4.17
CA PHE A 69 9.93 -8.91 -4.23
C PHE A 69 9.50 -9.99 -5.23
N PHE A 70 8.23 -10.40 -5.21
CA PHE A 70 7.75 -11.44 -6.11
C PHE A 70 7.70 -10.99 -7.58
N GLY A 71 7.28 -9.75 -7.83
CA GLY A 71 7.25 -9.15 -9.16
C GLY A 71 8.65 -9.00 -9.78
N ARG A 72 9.65 -8.60 -8.99
CA ARG A 72 11.05 -8.51 -9.45
C ARG A 72 11.66 -9.88 -9.68
N GLY A 73 11.40 -10.84 -8.79
CA GLY A 73 12.06 -12.14 -8.78
C GLY A 73 11.56 -13.11 -9.86
N GLY A 74 10.34 -12.96 -10.38
CA GLY A 74 9.78 -13.85 -11.40
C GLY A 74 9.54 -15.31 -10.94
N LYS A 75 9.89 -15.63 -9.69
CA LYS A 75 9.89 -17.00 -9.17
C LYS A 75 8.48 -17.51 -8.89
N ASN A 76 7.61 -16.65 -8.35
CA ASN A 76 6.26 -17.03 -7.90
C ASN A 76 5.19 -16.06 -8.42
N TYR A 77 4.57 -16.38 -9.56
CA TYR A 77 3.49 -15.56 -10.15
C TYR A 77 2.26 -15.48 -9.23
N LYS A 78 1.86 -16.61 -8.63
CA LYS A 78 0.72 -16.64 -7.70
C LYS A 78 0.96 -15.74 -6.50
N GLY A 79 2.17 -15.78 -5.92
CA GLY A 79 2.57 -14.88 -4.84
C GLY A 79 2.50 -13.41 -5.23
N ALA A 80 3.00 -13.06 -6.42
CA ALA A 80 2.94 -11.70 -6.94
C ALA A 80 1.50 -11.18 -7.13
N VAL A 81 0.60 -12.02 -7.65
CA VAL A 81 -0.81 -11.68 -7.84
C VAL A 81 -1.55 -11.54 -6.52
N ILE A 82 -1.36 -12.48 -5.59
CA ILE A 82 -2.06 -12.46 -4.28
C ILE A 82 -1.64 -11.23 -3.48
N THR A 83 -0.34 -10.97 -3.37
CA THR A 83 0.17 -9.82 -2.60
C THR A 83 -0.23 -8.48 -3.19
N ALA A 84 -0.18 -8.34 -4.52
CA ALA A 84 -0.69 -7.14 -5.20
C ALA A 84 -2.22 -7.00 -5.10
N GLY A 85 -2.96 -8.12 -5.11
CA GLY A 85 -4.41 -8.16 -4.88
C GLY A 85 -4.79 -7.66 -3.51
N ILE A 86 -4.13 -8.14 -2.47
CA ILE A 86 -4.37 -7.70 -1.09
C ILE A 86 -4.04 -6.22 -0.95
N TYR A 87 -2.87 -5.77 -1.44
CA TYR A 87 -2.48 -4.36 -1.38
C TYR A 87 -3.48 -3.44 -2.10
N THR A 88 -3.84 -3.79 -3.34
CA THR A 88 -4.78 -2.99 -4.15
C THR A 88 -6.18 -2.99 -3.53
N GLY A 89 -6.64 -4.13 -3.01
CA GLY A 89 -7.93 -4.26 -2.33
C GLY A 89 -8.00 -3.40 -1.07
N LEU A 90 -6.95 -3.41 -0.25
CA LEU A 90 -6.86 -2.55 0.95
C LEU A 90 -6.83 -1.06 0.59
N MET A 91 -6.17 -0.68 -0.51
CA MET A 91 -6.23 0.69 -1.02
C MET A 91 -7.65 1.11 -1.41
N VAL A 92 -8.39 0.24 -2.10
CA VAL A 92 -9.79 0.49 -2.47
C VAL A 92 -10.66 0.66 -1.23
N ILE A 93 -10.54 -0.24 -0.25
CA ILE A 93 -11.26 -0.12 1.03
C ILE A 93 -10.94 1.21 1.70
N SER A 94 -9.65 1.57 1.81
CA SER A 94 -9.22 2.84 2.41
C SER A 94 -9.80 4.05 1.69
N THR A 95 -9.90 4.02 0.36
CA THR A 95 -10.50 5.11 -0.42
C THR A 95 -12.01 5.20 -0.23
N ILE A 96 -12.71 4.06 -0.10
CA ILE A 96 -14.14 4.04 0.20
C ILE A 96 -14.38 4.69 1.58
N MET A 97 -13.55 4.37 2.57
CA MET A 97 -13.68 4.97 3.91
C MET A 97 -13.49 6.48 3.88
N THR A 98 -12.51 7.01 3.13
CA THR A 98 -12.35 8.47 3.02
C THR A 98 -13.54 9.16 2.33
N ILE A 99 -14.23 8.47 1.41
CA ILE A 99 -15.47 8.98 0.81
C ILE A 99 -16.60 9.01 1.85
N VAL A 100 -16.77 7.92 2.61
CA VAL A 100 -17.80 7.82 3.66
C VAL A 100 -17.59 8.90 4.73
N ASP A 101 -16.33 9.17 5.10
CA ASP A 101 -15.97 10.17 6.09
C ASP A 101 -15.98 11.62 5.54
N GLY A 102 -16.28 11.81 4.25
CA GLY A 102 -16.28 13.13 3.60
C GLY A 102 -14.89 13.76 3.44
N THR A 103 -13.82 13.00 3.65
CA THR A 103 -12.41 13.46 3.57
C THR A 103 -11.75 13.14 2.22
N PHE A 104 -12.51 12.57 1.28
CA PHE A 104 -12.02 12.22 -0.04
C PHE A 104 -11.51 13.45 -0.80
N THR A 105 -10.34 13.29 -1.42
CA THR A 105 -9.78 14.27 -2.36
C THR A 105 -9.42 13.57 -3.67
N PHE A 106 -9.56 14.27 -4.80
CA PHE A 106 -9.19 13.73 -6.12
C PHE A 106 -7.71 13.32 -6.19
N VAL A 107 -6.85 13.92 -5.35
CA VAL A 107 -5.44 13.58 -5.24
C VAL A 107 -5.22 12.11 -4.85
N THR A 108 -6.15 11.50 -4.11
CA THR A 108 -6.06 10.08 -3.73
C THR A 108 -6.01 9.14 -4.93
N VAL A 109 -6.57 9.54 -6.08
CA VAL A 109 -6.57 8.77 -7.33
C VAL A 109 -5.14 8.56 -7.86
N PHE A 110 -4.24 9.53 -7.68
CA PHE A 110 -2.85 9.38 -8.11
C PHE A 110 -2.12 8.24 -7.38
N GLY A 111 -2.56 7.89 -6.16
CA GLY A 111 -2.05 6.74 -5.43
C GLY A 111 -2.22 5.41 -6.18
N TYR A 112 -3.19 5.32 -7.09
CA TYR A 112 -3.48 4.09 -7.84
C TYR A 112 -2.56 3.87 -9.04
N ILE A 113 -1.75 4.85 -9.44
CA ILE A 113 -0.86 4.72 -10.60
C ILE A 113 0.10 3.54 -10.44
N ILE A 114 0.76 3.43 -9.27
CA ILE A 114 1.73 2.36 -9.01
C ILE A 114 1.09 0.97 -9.04
N PRO A 115 0.01 0.67 -8.31
CA PRO A 115 -0.62 -0.65 -8.38
C PRO A 115 -1.16 -0.95 -9.79
N LEU A 116 -1.73 0.03 -10.51
CA LEU A 116 -2.19 -0.20 -11.89
C LEU A 116 -1.04 -0.55 -12.84
N LEU A 117 0.08 0.17 -12.76
CA LEU A 117 1.28 -0.14 -13.54
C LEU A 117 1.88 -1.50 -13.15
N TYR A 118 1.78 -1.89 -11.88
CA TYR A 118 2.23 -3.20 -11.41
C TYR A 118 1.37 -4.33 -12.01
N TRP A 119 0.05 -4.18 -11.99
CA TRP A 119 -0.89 -5.12 -12.63
C TRP A 119 -0.65 -5.23 -14.14
N TRP A 120 -0.42 -4.09 -14.80
CA TRP A 120 -0.08 -4.06 -16.22
C TRP A 120 1.24 -4.78 -16.50
N GLY A 121 2.27 -4.54 -15.68
CA GLY A 121 3.55 -5.25 -15.76
C GLY A 121 3.40 -6.76 -15.55
N LEU A 122 2.55 -7.19 -14.61
CA LEU A 122 2.23 -8.60 -14.40
C LEU A 122 1.53 -9.22 -15.61
N TYR A 123 0.54 -8.54 -16.17
CA TYR A 123 -0.19 -9.00 -17.35
C TYR A 123 0.75 -9.22 -18.54
N GLN A 124 1.62 -8.25 -18.84
CA GLN A 124 2.60 -8.34 -19.92
C GLN A 124 3.70 -9.40 -19.67
N SER A 125 3.88 -9.86 -18.44
CA SER A 125 4.89 -10.87 -18.10
C SER A 125 4.32 -12.29 -18.10
N LYS A 126 3.04 -12.44 -18.45
CA LYS A 126 2.33 -13.73 -18.56
C LYS A 126 2.42 -14.32 -19.98
N GLU A 127 2.89 -13.53 -20.94
CA GLU A 127 3.35 -13.95 -22.28
C GLU A 127 4.81 -14.42 -22.23
#